data_AF-A0A9D0H190-F1
#
_entry.id   AF-A0A9D0H190-F1
#
_cell.length_a   1.000
_cell.length_b   1.000
_cell.length_c   1.000
_cell.angle_alpha   90.00
_cell.angle_beta   90.00
_cell.angle_gamma   90.00
#
_symmetry.space_group_name_H-M   'P 1'
#
loop_
_entity.id
_entity.type
_entity.pdbx_description
1 polymer ?
#
loop_
_entity_poly.entity_id
_entity_poly.type
_entity_poly.pdbx_seq_one_letter_code
_entity_poly.pdbx_strand_id
1 'polypeptide(L)'
;MSQFKLKRFYPTQLEIIVTAQQIVSLFPIEIQEHPFMGLINRVWRDNKKIYSVETLSGEFILDLSHNKKHLRIKDEKLYQILSELTQFEIILYYENKEDIYKVEKL
;
A
#
# COMPACT_ATOMS: atom_id res chain seq x y z
N MET A 1 -11.32 -8.51 -14.88
CA MET A 1 -10.69 -7.82 -13.73
C MET A 1 -9.37 -8.50 -13.45
N SER A 2 -8.27 -7.77 -13.32
CA SER A 2 -6.97 -8.37 -12.98
C SER A 2 -7.02 -9.01 -11.59
N GLN A 3 -6.49 -10.22 -11.49
CA GLN A 3 -6.30 -10.93 -10.23
C GLN A 3 -4.83 -10.81 -9.82
N PHE A 4 -4.60 -10.93 -8.52
CA PHE A 4 -3.27 -10.83 -7.95
C PHE A 4 -3.08 -11.91 -6.91
N LYS A 5 -1.88 -12.46 -6.89
CA LYS A 5 -1.38 -13.35 -5.88
C LYS A 5 -0.70 -12.53 -4.80
N LEU A 6 -1.27 -12.49 -3.60
CA LEU A 6 -0.72 -11.79 -2.45
C LEU A 6 -0.15 -12.79 -1.45
N LYS A 7 1.13 -12.63 -1.10
CA LYS A 7 1.87 -13.53 -0.22
C LYS A 7 2.47 -12.77 0.95
N ARG A 8 2.16 -13.22 2.17
CA ARG A 8 2.81 -12.78 3.42
C ARG A 8 3.68 -13.92 3.94
N PHE A 9 4.84 -13.61 4.50
CA PHE A 9 5.79 -14.63 5.00
C PHE A 9 5.78 -14.80 6.51
N TYR A 10 5.54 -13.72 7.27
CA TYR A 10 5.53 -13.72 8.74
C TYR A 10 4.21 -13.18 9.31
N PRO A 11 3.80 -13.62 10.52
CA PRO A 11 4.36 -14.73 11.31
C PRO A 11 4.04 -16.12 10.72
N THR A 12 3.12 -16.20 9.77
CA THR A 12 2.73 -17.43 9.06
C THR A 12 2.69 -17.15 7.57
N GLN A 13 3.24 -18.07 6.79
CA GLN A 13 3.15 -18.00 5.34
C GLN A 13 1.69 -18.14 4.91
N LEU A 14 1.17 -17.12 4.24
CA LEU A 14 -0.18 -17.09 3.73
C LEU A 14 -0.15 -16.58 2.29
N GLU A 15 -0.92 -17.23 1.44
CA GLU A 15 -1.02 -16.93 0.02
C GLU A 15 -2.50 -16.92 -0.35
N ILE A 16 -2.95 -15.80 -0.92
CA ILE A 16 -4.35 -15.61 -1.31
C ILE A 16 -4.42 -14.96 -2.69
N ILE A 17 -5.53 -15.22 -3.39
CA ILE A 17 -5.88 -14.52 -4.63
C ILE A 17 -6.79 -13.37 -4.26
N VAL A 18 -6.42 -12.16 -4.67
CA VAL A 18 -7.16 -10.92 -4.42
C VAL A 18 -7.41 -10.15 -5.71
N THR A 19 -8.48 -9.35 -5.73
CA THR A 19 -8.79 -8.45 -6.84
C THR A 19 -8.05 -7.12 -6.70
N ALA A 20 -7.97 -6.36 -7.79
CA ALA A 20 -7.46 -4.98 -7.76
C ALA A 20 -8.15 -4.13 -6.68
N GLN A 21 -9.48 -4.24 -6.58
CA GLN A 21 -10.26 -3.50 -5.59
C GLN A 21 -9.89 -3.89 -4.16
N GLN A 22 -9.65 -5.18 -3.90
CA GLN A 22 -9.21 -5.65 -2.59
C GLN A 22 -7.82 -5.11 -2.24
N ILE A 23 -6.89 -5.04 -3.19
CA ILE A 23 -5.56 -4.42 -2.96
C ILE A 23 -5.71 -2.93 -2.61
N VAL A 24 -6.46 -2.17 -3.41
CA VAL A 24 -6.64 -0.72 -3.22
C VAL A 24 -7.36 -0.40 -1.90
N SER A 25 -8.30 -1.26 -1.49
CA SER A 25 -9.07 -1.09 -0.26
C SER A 25 -8.32 -1.51 0.99
N LEU A 26 -7.67 -2.68 0.97
CA LEU A 26 -7.01 -3.25 2.15
C LEU A 26 -5.59 -2.72 2.35
N PHE A 27 -4.92 -2.34 1.25
CA PHE A 27 -3.53 -1.92 1.25
C PHE A 27 -3.28 -0.65 0.44
N PRO A 28 -4.02 0.46 0.67
CA PRO A 28 -3.74 1.71 -0.02
C PRO A 28 -2.37 2.29 0.35
N ILE A 29 -1.81 3.10 -0.55
CA ILE A 29 -0.65 3.93 -0.22
C ILE A 29 -1.14 5.07 0.68
N GLU A 30 -0.66 5.11 1.92
CA GLU A 30 -1.12 6.07 2.92
C GLU A 30 -0.11 6.30 4.04
N ILE A 31 -0.22 7.44 4.71
CA ILE A 31 0.42 7.75 5.98
C ILE A 31 -0.69 8.03 6.98
N GLN A 32 -0.79 7.23 8.04
CA GLN A 32 -1.80 7.41 9.07
C GLN A 32 -1.20 7.28 10.47
N GLU A 33 -1.72 8.04 11.41
CA GLU A 33 -1.36 7.94 12.83
C GLU A 33 -2.33 6.99 13.55
N HIS A 34 -1.79 5.86 14.01
CA HIS A 34 -2.51 4.85 14.77
C HIS A 34 -2.35 5.08 16.28
N PRO A 35 -3.40 4.92 17.11
CA PRO A 35 -3.34 5.20 18.55
C PRO A 35 -2.27 4.44 19.32
N PHE A 36 -1.90 3.24 18.88
CA PHE A 36 -0.97 2.35 19.60
C PHE A 36 0.31 2.03 18.84
N MET A 37 0.37 2.32 17.53
CA MET A 37 1.50 1.95 16.66
C MET A 37 2.24 3.19 16.13
N GLY A 38 1.88 4.38 16.64
CA GLY A 38 2.40 5.64 16.13
C GLY A 38 2.08 5.86 14.65
N LEU A 39 3.04 6.39 13.91
CA LEU A 39 2.89 6.68 12.49
C LEU A 39 3.09 5.41 11.66
N ILE A 40 2.05 5.02 10.92
CA ILE A 40 2.07 3.94 9.95
C ILE A 40 2.25 4.54 8.55
N ASN A 41 3.26 4.10 7.81
CA ASN A 41 3.46 4.46 6.41
C ASN A 41 3.34 3.20 5.54
N ARG A 42 2.33 3.16 4.67
CA ARG A 42 2.13 2.09 3.69
C ARG A 42 2.57 2.56 2.32
N VAL A 43 3.52 1.82 1.76
CA VAL A 43 4.09 2.11 0.44
C VAL A 43 3.98 0.89 -0.46
N TRP A 44 3.96 1.12 -1.77
CA TRP A 44 4.17 0.08 -2.76
C TRP A 44 5.57 0.23 -3.34
N ARG A 45 6.28 -0.87 -3.57
CA ARG A 45 7.64 -0.87 -4.12
C ARG A 45 7.76 -1.88 -5.24
N ASP A 46 8.25 -1.46 -6.39
CA ASP A 46 8.74 -2.37 -7.43
C ASP A 46 10.26 -2.28 -7.53
N ASN A 47 10.86 -2.99 -8.49
CA ASN A 47 12.31 -3.01 -8.68
C ASN A 47 12.90 -1.67 -9.16
N LYS A 48 12.06 -0.69 -9.53
CA LYS A 48 12.45 0.59 -10.13
C LYS A 48 12.15 1.78 -9.21
N LYS A 49 11.06 1.74 -8.46
CA LYS A 49 10.56 2.89 -7.69
C LYS A 49 9.74 2.48 -6.47
N ILE A 50 9.69 3.40 -5.53
CA ILE A 50 8.81 3.36 -4.36
C ILE A 50 7.69 4.37 -4.61
N TYR A 51 6.46 3.92 -4.43
CA TYR A 51 5.26 4.72 -4.46
C TYR A 51 4.78 4.92 -3.03
N SER A 52 4.89 6.16 -2.57
CA SER A 52 4.50 6.63 -1.26
C SER A 52 3.78 7.97 -1.38
N VAL A 53 3.12 8.40 -0.31
CA VAL A 53 2.56 9.75 -0.19
C VAL A 53 3.63 10.83 -0.42
N GLU A 54 4.88 10.57 -0.06
CA GLU A 54 6.00 11.52 -0.16
C GLU A 54 6.58 11.62 -1.57
N THR A 55 6.48 10.57 -2.37
CA THR A 55 7.03 10.50 -3.74
C THR A 55 6.04 10.88 -4.83
N LEU A 56 4.75 10.89 -4.53
CA LEU A 56 3.69 11.16 -5.50
C LEU A 56 3.29 12.63 -5.50
N SER A 57 2.77 13.11 -6.63
CA SER A 57 2.28 14.49 -6.77
C SER A 57 1.15 14.78 -5.79
N GLY A 58 1.20 15.96 -5.16
CA GLY A 58 0.23 16.40 -4.16
C GLY A 58 -1.22 16.43 -4.66
N GLU A 59 -1.45 16.56 -5.96
CA GLU A 59 -2.78 16.55 -6.58
C GLU A 59 -3.52 15.21 -6.39
N PHE A 60 -2.78 14.12 -6.17
CA PHE A 60 -3.31 12.77 -5.94
C PHE A 60 -3.42 12.41 -4.47
N ILE A 61 -3.08 13.32 -3.55
CA ILE A 61 -3.17 13.11 -2.11
C ILE A 61 -4.54 13.59 -1.63
N LEU A 62 -5.21 12.72 -0.88
CA LEU A 62 -6.38 13.04 -0.08
C LEU A 62 -5.91 13.30 1.36
N ASP A 63 -6.16 14.49 1.86
CA ASP A 63 -6.01 14.79 3.27
C ASP A 63 -7.30 14.43 4.00
N LEU A 64 -7.21 13.40 4.84
CA LEU A 64 -8.27 12.89 5.69
C LEU A 64 -8.00 13.21 7.17
N SER A 65 -7.06 14.12 7.42
CA SER A 65 -6.64 14.50 8.77
C SER A 65 -7.72 15.38 9.41
N HIS A 66 -8.46 14.80 10.37
CA HIS A 66 -9.33 15.58 11.25
C HIS A 66 -8.57 16.03 12.50
N ASN A 67 -8.22 15.06 13.36
CA ASN A 67 -7.50 15.30 14.62
C ASN A 67 -6.11 14.66 14.65
N LYS A 68 -5.82 13.80 13.67
CA LYS A 68 -4.60 12.98 13.56
C LYS A 68 -4.16 12.95 12.11
N LYS A 69 -2.87 12.75 11.87
CA LYS A 69 -2.34 12.69 10.49
C LYS A 69 -2.95 11.51 9.75
N HIS A 70 -3.59 11.78 8.62
CA HIS A 70 -4.10 10.75 7.72
C HIS A 70 -4.08 11.28 6.27
N LEU A 71 -3.08 10.86 5.52
CA LEU A 71 -2.90 11.19 4.11
C LEU A 71 -2.98 9.91 3.28
N ARG A 72 -3.82 9.88 2.26
CA ARG A 72 -4.02 8.70 1.41
C ARG A 72 -3.98 9.07 -0.06
N ILE A 73 -3.42 8.21 -0.90
CA ILE A 73 -3.47 8.41 -2.35
C ILE A 73 -4.87 8.09 -2.88
N LYS A 74 -5.38 8.94 -3.78
CA LYS A 74 -6.68 8.74 -4.46
C LYS A 74 -6.74 7.39 -5.15
N ASP A 75 -7.90 6.74 -5.06
CA ASP A 75 -8.16 5.43 -5.66
C ASP A 75 -7.85 5.41 -7.16
N GLU A 76 -8.20 6.46 -7.91
CA GLU A 76 -7.91 6.59 -9.35
C GLU A 76 -6.41 6.40 -9.65
N LYS A 77 -5.54 6.99 -8.80
CA LYS A 77 -4.10 6.91 -8.97
C LYS A 77 -3.56 5.55 -8.53
N LEU A 78 -4.14 4.96 -7.48
CA LEU A 78 -3.80 3.61 -7.04
C LEU A 78 -4.11 2.57 -8.13
N TYR A 79 -5.28 2.66 -8.76
CA TYR A 79 -5.62 1.78 -9.89
C TYR A 79 -4.70 2.00 -11.09
N GLN A 80 -4.35 3.25 -11.40
CA GLN A 80 -3.38 3.55 -12.45
C GLN A 80 -2.04 2.85 -12.18
N ILE A 81 -1.46 3.06 -10.99
CA ILE A 81 -0.19 2.44 -10.59
C ILE A 81 -0.31 0.92 -10.67
N LEU A 82 -1.36 0.34 -10.08
CA LEU A 82 -1.56 -1.10 -10.05
C LEU A 82 -1.69 -1.71 -11.46
N SER A 83 -2.23 -0.97 -12.42
CA SER A 83 -2.36 -1.43 -13.80
C SER A 83 -1.00 -1.63 -14.50
N GLU A 84 0.00 -0.83 -14.13
CA GLU A 84 1.37 -0.82 -14.66
C GLU A 84 2.30 -1.82 -13.96
N LEU A 85 1.91 -2.30 -12.76
CA LEU A 85 2.71 -3.22 -11.96
C LEU A 85 2.45 -4.69 -12.35
N THR A 86 3.54 -5.44 -12.51
CA THR A 86 3.49 -6.91 -12.70
C THR A 86 3.86 -7.63 -11.41
N GLN A 87 4.94 -7.21 -10.75
CA GLN A 87 5.39 -7.72 -9.46
C GLN A 87 5.81 -6.53 -8.60
N PHE A 88 5.33 -6.50 -7.36
CA PHE A 88 5.63 -5.44 -6.41
C PHE A 88 5.48 -5.93 -4.97
N GLU A 89 5.93 -5.10 -4.04
CA GLU A 89 5.83 -5.32 -2.62
C GLU A 89 4.96 -4.23 -2.00
N ILE A 90 4.11 -4.62 -1.06
CA ILE A 90 3.42 -3.70 -0.16
C ILE A 90 4.19 -3.73 1.15
N ILE A 91 4.66 -2.58 1.60
CA ILE A 91 5.46 -2.46 2.82
C ILE A 91 4.73 -1.56 3.79
N LEU A 92 4.54 -2.05 5.02
CA LEU A 92 3.98 -1.28 6.13
C LEU A 92 5.11 -0.98 7.11
N TYR A 93 5.48 0.29 7.22
CA TYR A 93 6.44 0.78 8.20
C TYR A 93 5.71 1.30 9.44
N TYR A 94 6.08 0.81 10.63
CA TYR A 94 5.57 1.28 11.92
C TYR A 94 6.55 0.93 13.04
N GLU A 95 6.75 1.82 14.02
CA GLU A 95 7.57 1.57 15.23
C GLU A 95 8.92 0.85 15.00
N ASN A 96 9.69 1.25 13.97
CA ASN A 96 10.95 0.61 13.56
C ASN A 96 10.83 -0.84 13.06
N LYS A 97 9.61 -1.26 12.71
CA LYS A 97 9.31 -2.54 12.07
C LYS A 97 8.84 -2.33 10.64
N GLU A 98 9.02 -3.36 9.84
CA GLU A 98 8.48 -3.45 8.49
C GLU A 98 7.74 -4.78 8.30
N ASP A 99 6.53 -4.71 7.77
CA ASP A 99 5.79 -5.88 7.28
C ASP A 99 5.72 -5.83 5.76
N ILE A 100 6.23 -6.89 5.13
CA ILE A 100 6.35 -6.98 3.67
C ILE A 100 5.39 -8.05 3.13
N TYR A 101 4.59 -7.65 2.15
CA TYR A 101 3.71 -8.50 1.37
C TYR A 101 4.17 -8.49 -0.08
N LYS A 102 4.36 -9.67 -0.68
CA LYS A 102 4.68 -9.78 -2.10
C LYS A 102 3.41 -9.92 -2.91
N VAL A 103 3.30 -9.16 -4.00
CA VAL A 103 2.15 -9.16 -4.89
C VAL A 103 2.60 -9.40 -6.32
N GLU A 104 1.94 -10.35 -6.97
CA GLU A 104 2.16 -10.70 -8.38
C GLU A 104 0.84 -10.68 -9.13
N LYS A 105 0.80 -10.01 -10.28
CA LYS A 105 -0.35 -9.98 -11.18
C LYS A 105 -0.46 -11.31 -11.92
N LEU A 106 -1.66 -11.90 -11.93
CA LEU A 106 -2.00 -13.15 -12.61
C LEU A 106 -2.54 -12.91 -14.02
#